data_AF-A0A1Q8AAA3-F1
#
_entry.id   AF-A0A1Q8AAA3-F1
#
_cell.length_a   1.000
_cell.length_b   1.000
_cell.length_c   1.000
_cell.angle_alpha   90.00
_cell.angle_beta   90.00
_cell.angle_gamma   90.00
#
_symmetry.space_group_name_H-M   'P 1'
#
loop_
_entity.id
_entity.type
_entity.pdbx_description
1 polymer ?
#
loop_
_entity_poly.entity_id
_entity_poly.type
_entity_poly.pdbx_seq_one_letter_code
_entity_poly.pdbx_strand_id
1 'polypeptide(L)'
;MERDRAALAAALRESVERILEQVAEEAARATTMASSVLDASLVASYVTWMRPYVPAALAAAAADDARRSALLEQWLETPTSQKVRPVPPVARRGLFNLGFRLARTSVAAYAQENGLDAPALDRELADLESDMLATIARRSLGVA
;
A
#
# COMPACT_ATOMS: atom_id res chain seq x y z
N MET A 1 1.17 0.99 21.27
CA MET A 1 1.16 2.28 20.57
C MET A 1 2.49 2.50 19.83
N GLU A 2 3.51 3.15 20.41
CA GLU A 2 4.76 3.43 19.66
C GLU A 2 5.53 2.17 19.24
N ARG A 3 5.68 1.21 20.16
CA ARG A 3 6.32 -0.08 19.88
C ARG A 3 5.58 -0.89 18.81
N ASP A 4 4.25 -0.85 18.82
CA ASP A 4 3.41 -1.60 17.88
C ASP A 4 3.48 -0.99 16.48
N ARG A 5 3.52 0.34 16.37
CA ARG A 5 3.77 1.04 15.10
C ARG A 5 5.15 0.76 14.52
N ALA A 6 6.18 0.74 15.35
CA ALA A 6 7.52 0.38 14.91
C ALA A 6 7.57 -1.08 14.39
N ALA A 7 6.89 -2.00 15.09
CA ALA A 7 6.77 -3.39 14.67
C ALA A 7 5.96 -3.55 13.38
N LEU A 8 4.85 -2.83 13.22
CA LEU A 8 4.07 -2.78 11.99
C LEU A 8 4.94 -2.30 10.82
N ALA A 9 5.65 -1.18 10.99
CA ALA A 9 6.52 -0.65 9.95
C ALA A 9 7.66 -1.62 9.58
N ALA A 10 8.19 -2.40 10.54
CA ALA A 10 9.15 -3.46 10.27
C ALA A 10 8.54 -4.59 9.43
N ALA A 11 7.37 -5.10 9.83
CA ALA A 11 6.63 -6.14 9.10
C ALA A 11 6.30 -5.73 7.66
N LEU A 12 5.86 -4.48 7.47
CA LEU A 12 5.57 -3.93 6.14
C LEU A 12 6.86 -3.78 5.31
N ARG A 13 7.97 -3.34 5.92
CA ARG A 13 9.26 -3.22 5.21
C ARG A 13 9.76 -4.56 4.65
N GLU A 14 9.54 -5.67 5.37
CA GLU A 14 9.95 -7.01 4.93
C GLU A 14 9.06 -7.59 3.82
N SER A 15 7.85 -7.05 3.67
CA SER A 15 6.85 -7.59 2.73
C SER A 15 6.54 -6.67 1.55
N VAL A 16 6.94 -5.40 1.59
CA VAL A 16 6.48 -4.37 0.64
C VAL A 16 6.82 -4.69 -0.81
N GLU A 17 8.03 -5.16 -1.13
CA GLU A 17 8.38 -5.46 -2.53
C GLU A 17 7.54 -6.62 -3.09
N ARG A 18 7.23 -7.63 -2.26
CA ARG A 18 6.35 -8.75 -2.64
C ARG A 18 4.90 -8.29 -2.81
N ILE A 19 4.43 -7.38 -1.95
CA ILE A 19 3.09 -6.79 -2.06
C ILE A 19 2.99 -5.96 -3.35
N LEU A 20 4.00 -5.14 -3.64
CA LEU A 20 4.06 -4.33 -4.87
C LEU A 20 4.01 -5.21 -6.11
N GLU A 21 4.78 -6.29 -6.14
CA GLU A 21 4.80 -7.21 -7.28
C GLU A 21 3.42 -7.83 -7.51
N GLN A 22 2.77 -8.36 -6.47
CA GLN A 22 1.43 -8.94 -6.61
C GLN A 22 0.36 -7.91 -7.01
N VAL A 23 0.42 -6.69 -6.48
CA VAL A 23 -0.48 -5.61 -6.89
C VAL A 23 -0.21 -5.20 -8.34
N ALA A 24 1.05 -5.18 -8.77
CA ALA A 24 1.44 -4.87 -10.15
C ALA A 24 0.97 -5.94 -11.15
N GLU A 25 1.04 -7.22 -10.77
CA GLU A 25 0.49 -8.31 -11.57
C GLU A 25 -1.02 -8.12 -11.78
N GLU A 26 -1.75 -7.82 -10.71
CA GLU A 26 -3.19 -7.65 -10.80
C GLU A 26 -3.59 -6.37 -11.55
N ALA A 27 -2.79 -5.31 -11.42
CA ALA A 27 -2.94 -4.11 -12.23
C ALA A 27 -2.71 -4.41 -13.72
N ALA A 28 -1.69 -5.20 -14.05
CA ALA A 28 -1.42 -5.65 -15.42
C ALA A 28 -2.60 -6.46 -15.96
N ARG A 29 -3.07 -7.48 -15.23
CA ARG A 29 -4.24 -8.31 -15.63
C ARG A 29 -5.48 -7.47 -15.88
N ALA A 30 -5.78 -6.53 -14.98
CA ALA A 30 -6.93 -5.63 -15.13
C ALA A 30 -6.83 -4.73 -16.38
N THR A 31 -5.63 -4.44 -16.88
CA THR A 31 -5.43 -3.63 -18.09
C THR A 31 -5.31 -4.42 -19.38
N THR A 32 -4.98 -5.70 -19.32
CA THR A 32 -4.75 -6.55 -20.51
C THR A 32 -5.94 -7.47 -20.79
N MET A 33 -7.19 -7.06 -20.50
CA MET A 33 -8.43 -7.88 -20.51
C MET A 33 -8.67 -8.78 -21.75
N ALA A 34 -7.88 -8.68 -22.83
CA ALA A 34 -7.91 -9.51 -24.03
C ALA A 34 -6.78 -10.55 -24.16
N SER A 35 -5.79 -10.60 -23.26
CA SER A 35 -4.64 -11.52 -23.31
C SER A 35 -4.64 -12.48 -22.11
N SER A 36 -4.52 -13.79 -22.38
CA SER A 36 -4.32 -14.82 -21.36
C SER A 36 -2.90 -14.83 -20.79
N VAL A 37 -1.95 -14.18 -21.46
CA VAL A 37 -0.55 -14.09 -21.04
C VAL A 37 -0.32 -12.77 -20.31
N LEU A 38 0.25 -12.88 -19.11
CA LEU A 38 0.68 -11.73 -18.31
C LEU A 38 1.90 -11.08 -18.96
N ASP A 39 1.78 -9.78 -19.25
CA ASP A 39 2.89 -9.00 -19.80
C ASP A 39 3.86 -8.59 -18.69
N ALA A 40 4.99 -9.29 -18.59
CA ALA A 40 6.02 -9.02 -17.59
C ALA A 40 6.59 -7.59 -17.66
N SER A 41 6.63 -6.98 -18.85
CA SER A 41 7.11 -5.59 -19.02
C SER A 41 6.15 -4.59 -18.40
N LEU A 42 4.84 -4.90 -18.47
CA LEU A 42 3.80 -4.09 -17.86
C LEU A 42 3.81 -4.21 -16.32
N VAL A 43 4.01 -5.42 -15.79
CA VAL A 43 4.22 -5.64 -14.35
C VAL A 43 5.40 -4.82 -13.84
N ALA A 44 6.56 -4.92 -14.50
CA ALA A 44 7.76 -4.17 -14.14
C ALA A 44 7.53 -2.64 -14.18
N SER A 45 6.73 -2.16 -15.13
CA SER A 45 6.34 -0.75 -15.22
C SER A 45 5.50 -0.29 -14.03
N TYR A 46 4.53 -1.10 -13.59
CA TYR A 46 3.74 -0.80 -12.39
C TYR A 46 4.59 -0.83 -11.12
N VAL A 47 5.45 -1.82 -10.94
CA VAL A 47 6.37 -1.88 -9.78
C VAL A 47 7.23 -0.62 -9.73
N THR A 48 7.82 -0.24 -10.86
CA THR A 48 8.65 0.98 -10.97
C THR A 48 7.86 2.24 -10.64
N TRP A 49 6.60 2.32 -11.08
CA TRP A 49 5.72 3.44 -10.80
C TRP A 49 5.26 3.51 -9.34
N MET A 50 5.04 2.36 -8.67
CA MET A 50 4.60 2.31 -7.28
C MET A 50 5.74 2.50 -6.27
N ARG A 51 6.97 2.10 -6.61
CA ARG A 51 8.11 2.14 -5.69
C ARG A 51 8.38 3.51 -5.03
N PRO A 52 8.27 4.66 -5.72
CA PRO A 52 8.44 5.98 -5.11
C PRO A 52 7.49 6.26 -3.93
N TYR A 53 6.33 5.61 -3.88
CA TYR A 53 5.33 5.80 -2.83
C TYR A 53 5.68 5.05 -1.53
N VAL A 54 6.53 4.02 -1.60
CA VAL A 54 6.83 3.13 -0.46
C VAL A 54 7.41 3.88 0.75
N PRO A 55 8.41 4.77 0.61
CA PRO A 55 9.03 5.41 1.77
C PRO A 55 8.03 6.21 2.60
N ALA A 56 7.15 6.99 1.96
CA ALA A 56 6.14 7.78 2.65
C ALA A 56 5.07 6.90 3.33
N ALA A 57 4.66 5.80 2.68
CA ALA A 57 3.72 4.85 3.27
C ALA A 57 4.31 4.14 4.51
N LEU A 58 5.57 3.71 4.46
CA LEU A 58 6.26 3.11 5.62
C LEU A 58 6.50 4.11 6.74
N ALA A 59 6.82 5.38 6.40
CA ALA A 59 6.95 6.44 7.38
C ALA A 59 5.60 6.72 8.07
N ALA A 60 4.49 6.74 7.33
CA ALA A 60 3.16 6.90 7.88
C ALA A 60 2.78 5.76 8.83
N ALA A 61 3.13 4.51 8.49
CA ALA A 61 2.90 3.35 9.35
C ALA A 61 3.66 3.42 10.69
N ALA A 62 4.84 4.05 10.71
CA ALA A 62 5.63 4.25 11.92
C ALA A 62 5.21 5.47 12.75
N ALA A 63 4.44 6.39 12.17
CA ALA A 63 4.12 7.69 12.76
C ALA A 63 2.93 7.64 13.73
N ASP A 64 2.98 8.50 14.74
CA ASP A 64 1.79 8.82 15.53
C ASP A 64 0.71 9.51 14.70
N ASP A 65 -0.49 9.61 15.26
CA ASP A 65 -1.67 10.14 14.56
C ASP A 65 -1.47 11.60 14.12
N ALA A 66 -0.75 12.40 14.92
CA ALA A 66 -0.49 13.80 14.63
C ALA A 66 0.38 13.98 13.37
N ARG A 67 1.37 13.10 13.17
CA ARG A 67 2.28 13.18 12.02
C ARG A 67 1.82 12.36 10.82
N ARG A 68 1.03 11.30 11.04
CA ARG A 68 0.57 10.38 9.99
C ARG A 68 -0.19 11.10 8.88
N SER A 69 -1.13 11.98 9.20
CA SER A 69 -1.91 12.68 8.17
C SER A 69 -1.02 13.48 7.20
N ALA A 70 -0.02 14.21 7.72
CA ALA A 70 0.91 14.97 6.87
C ALA A 70 1.74 14.06 5.95
N LEU A 71 2.15 12.88 6.43
CA LEU A 71 2.88 11.91 5.62
C LEU A 71 1.99 11.26 4.54
N LEU A 72 0.71 11.06 4.82
CA LEU A 72 -0.26 10.55 3.85
C LEU A 72 -0.61 11.58 2.77
N GLU A 73 -0.63 12.87 3.09
CA GLU A 73 -0.73 13.93 2.06
C GLU A 73 0.52 13.94 1.17
N GLN A 74 1.71 13.89 1.76
CA GLN A 74 2.97 13.79 1.00
C GLN A 74 3.02 12.55 0.11
N TRP A 75 2.48 11.43 0.61
CA TRP A 75 2.34 10.20 -0.16
C TRP A 75 1.51 10.42 -1.43
N LEU A 76 0.38 11.13 -1.34
CA LEU A 76 -0.44 11.47 -2.52
C LEU A 76 0.26 12.43 -3.49
N GLU A 77 1.17 13.27 -3.00
CA GLU A 77 1.94 14.24 -3.79
C GLU A 77 3.23 13.67 -4.37
N THR A 78 3.54 12.39 -4.11
CA THR A 78 4.77 11.74 -4.58
C THR A 78 4.92 11.91 -6.10
N PRO A 79 5.98 12.57 -6.57
CA PRO A 79 6.18 12.78 -8.00
C PRO A 79 6.59 11.47 -8.66
N THR A 80 5.85 11.06 -9.69
CA THR A 80 6.19 9.89 -10.52
C THR A 80 6.65 10.34 -11.90
N SER A 81 7.85 9.92 -12.32
CA SER A 81 8.44 10.29 -13.61
C SER A 81 7.89 9.48 -14.79
N GLN A 82 7.34 8.29 -14.55
CA GLN A 82 6.84 7.38 -15.58
C GLN A 82 5.32 7.41 -15.67
N LYS A 83 4.79 7.44 -16.90
CA LYS A 83 3.36 7.17 -17.15
C LYS A 83 3.18 5.66 -17.35
N VAL A 84 2.30 5.05 -16.55
CA VAL A 84 1.87 3.65 -16.74
C VAL A 84 0.52 3.61 -17.46
N ARG A 85 0.18 2.44 -18.01
CA ARG A 85 -1.16 2.21 -18.56
C ARG A 85 -2.19 2.44 -17.45
N PRO A 86 -3.29 3.17 -17.71
CA PRO A 86 -4.25 3.45 -16.66
C PRO A 86 -5.03 2.19 -16.29
N VAL A 87 -5.06 1.87 -15.00
CA VAL A 87 -5.96 0.85 -14.45
C VAL A 87 -7.42 1.35 -14.55
N PRO A 88 -8.36 0.52 -15.03
CA PRO A 88 -9.78 0.86 -15.07
C PRO A 88 -10.30 1.31 -13.70
N PRO A 89 -11.16 2.34 -13.61
CA PRO A 89 -11.67 2.84 -12.33
C PRO A 89 -12.27 1.75 -11.42
N VAL A 90 -12.98 0.79 -12.01
CA VAL A 90 -13.59 -0.34 -11.29
C VAL A 90 -12.58 -1.26 -10.59
N ALA A 91 -11.35 -1.35 -11.10
CA ALA A 91 -10.31 -2.21 -10.54
C ALA A 91 -9.45 -1.51 -9.47
N ARG A 92 -9.42 -0.17 -9.44
CA ARG A 92 -8.56 0.60 -8.51
C ARG A 92 -8.84 0.30 -7.04
N ARG A 93 -10.13 0.26 -6.66
CA ARG A 93 -10.54 -0.11 -5.30
C ARG A 93 -10.17 -1.56 -4.98
N GLY A 94 -10.29 -2.45 -5.97
CA GLY A 94 -9.87 -3.85 -5.83
C GLY A 94 -8.38 -3.98 -5.54
N LEU A 95 -7.53 -3.24 -6.25
CA LEU A 95 -6.08 -3.22 -6.04
C LEU A 95 -5.68 -2.67 -4.66
N PHE A 96 -6.33 -1.60 -4.22
CA PHE A 96 -6.10 -1.05 -2.87
C PHE A 96 -6.43 -2.10 -1.80
N ASN A 97 -7.62 -2.71 -1.89
CA ASN A 97 -8.04 -3.76 -0.97
C ASN A 97 -7.13 -4.99 -1.03
N LEU A 98 -6.61 -5.33 -2.23
CA LEU A 98 -5.64 -6.41 -2.39
C LEU A 98 -4.34 -6.11 -1.63
N GLY A 99 -3.78 -4.91 -1.79
CA GLY A 99 -2.57 -4.47 -1.08
C GLY A 99 -2.71 -4.62 0.44
N PHE A 100 -3.82 -4.14 1.01
CA PHE A 100 -4.08 -4.26 2.45
C PHE A 100 -4.39 -5.69 2.91
N ARG A 101 -5.01 -6.52 2.06
CA ARG A 101 -5.19 -7.94 2.37
C ARG A 101 -3.84 -8.66 2.45
N LEU A 102 -2.94 -8.40 1.51
CA LEU A 102 -1.59 -8.97 1.50
C LEU A 102 -0.74 -8.46 2.67
N ALA A 103 -0.90 -7.18 3.03
CA ALA A 103 -0.27 -6.59 4.21
C ALA A 103 -0.72 -7.29 5.49
N ARG A 104 -2.04 -7.50 5.70
CA ARG A 104 -2.57 -8.23 6.86
C ARG A 104 -1.98 -9.64 6.98
N THR A 105 -1.93 -10.39 5.88
CA THR A 105 -1.31 -11.72 5.87
C THR A 105 0.16 -11.68 6.28
N SER A 106 0.91 -10.70 5.76
CA SER A 106 2.34 -10.56 6.06
C SER A 106 2.59 -10.12 7.50
N VAL A 107 1.77 -9.20 8.01
CA VAL A 107 1.83 -8.71 9.39
C VAL A 107 1.48 -9.80 10.40
N ALA A 108 0.47 -10.62 10.11
CA ALA A 108 0.12 -11.76 10.96
C ALA A 108 1.25 -12.79 11.03
N ALA A 109 1.87 -13.13 9.89
CA ALA A 109 3.03 -14.03 9.84
C ALA A 109 4.21 -13.46 10.63
N TYR A 110 4.53 -12.18 10.44
CA TYR A 110 5.60 -11.49 11.16
C TYR A 110 5.35 -11.48 12.69
N ALA A 111 4.11 -11.22 13.11
CA ALA A 111 3.76 -11.23 14.53
C ALA A 111 3.94 -12.62 15.15
N GLN A 112 3.54 -13.67 14.44
CA GLN A 112 3.73 -15.05 14.87
C GLN A 112 5.22 -15.41 14.99
N GLU A 113 6.03 -15.08 13.98
CA GLU A 113 7.47 -15.40 13.94
C GLU A 113 8.25 -14.68 15.04
N ASN A 114 7.83 -13.47 15.43
CA ASN A 114 8.53 -12.62 16.40
C ASN A 114 7.89 -12.61 17.80
N GLY A 115 6.83 -13.40 18.03
CA GLY A 115 6.13 -13.45 19.32
C GLY A 115 5.48 -12.12 19.73
N LEU A 116 4.92 -11.39 18.76
CA LEU A 116 4.27 -10.09 18.97
C LEU A 116 2.74 -10.23 19.10
N ASP A 117 2.09 -9.19 19.63
CA ASP A 117 0.63 -9.12 19.74
C ASP A 117 -0.01 -8.88 18.36
N ALA A 118 -0.42 -9.95 17.69
CA ALA A 118 -1.02 -9.88 16.37
C ALA A 118 -2.31 -9.03 16.33
N PRO A 119 -3.25 -9.13 17.29
CA PRO A 119 -4.38 -8.20 17.40
C PRO A 119 -4.00 -6.73 17.56
N ALA A 120 -2.89 -6.40 18.22
CA ALA A 120 -2.42 -5.01 18.27
C ALA A 120 -1.90 -4.52 16.91
N LEU A 121 -1.11 -5.34 16.21
CA LEU A 121 -0.58 -4.99 14.89
C LEU A 121 -1.70 -4.89 13.83
N ASP A 122 -2.72 -5.75 13.89
CA ASP A 122 -3.88 -5.68 13.00
C ASP A 122 -4.68 -4.39 13.20
N ARG A 123 -4.84 -3.92 14.44
CA ARG A 123 -5.48 -2.63 14.74
C ARG A 123 -4.69 -1.45 14.16
N GLU A 124 -3.38 -1.39 14.39
CA GLU A 124 -2.54 -0.32 13.83
C GLU A 124 -2.57 -0.34 12.28
N LEU A 125 -2.64 -1.52 11.65
CA LEU A 125 -2.79 -1.64 10.20
C LEU A 125 -4.19 -1.18 9.72
N ALA A 126 -5.25 -1.48 10.45
CA ALA A 126 -6.61 -1.04 10.15
C ALA A 126 -6.75 0.48 10.28
N ASP A 127 -6.13 1.08 11.30
CA ASP A 127 -6.08 2.53 11.48
C ASP A 127 -5.35 3.20 10.31
N LEU A 128 -4.20 2.65 9.88
CA LEU A 128 -3.49 3.12 8.69
C LEU A 128 -4.35 3.01 7.41
N GLU A 129 -5.06 1.90 7.21
CA GLU A 129 -5.95 1.73 6.05
C GLU A 129 -7.07 2.78 6.03
N SER A 130 -7.69 3.01 7.19
CA SER A 130 -8.74 4.01 7.37
C SER A 130 -8.23 5.42 7.04
N ASP A 131 -7.06 5.79 7.58
CA ASP A 131 -6.45 7.10 7.35
C ASP A 131 -6.05 7.31 5.88
N MET A 132 -5.54 6.27 5.21
CA MET A 132 -5.24 6.31 3.77
C MET A 132 -6.50 6.51 2.94
N LEU A 133 -7.57 5.76 3.21
CA LEU A 133 -8.85 5.90 2.51
C LEU A 133 -9.46 7.29 2.72
N ALA A 134 -9.44 7.80 3.95
CA ALA A 134 -9.93 9.13 4.27
C ALA A 134 -9.15 10.22 3.52
N THR A 135 -7.83 10.07 3.43
CA THR A 135 -6.95 11.01 2.73
C THR A 135 -7.18 10.99 1.21
N ILE A 136 -7.31 9.80 0.60
CA ILE A 136 -7.69 9.65 -0.82
C ILE A 136 -9.06 10.29 -1.10
N ALA A 137 -10.03 10.09 -0.21
CA ALA A 137 -11.38 10.64 -0.35
C ALA A 137 -11.38 12.17 -0.28
N ARG A 138 -10.68 12.78 0.70
CA ARG A 138 -10.54 14.24 0.82
C ARG A 138 -9.95 14.86 -0.46
N ARG A 139 -8.88 14.26 -0.99
CA ARG A 139 -8.25 14.69 -2.24
C ARG A 139 -9.21 14.61 -3.44
N SER A 140 -9.98 13.53 -3.52
CA SER A 140 -10.95 13.31 -4.62
C SER A 140 -12.13 14.28 -4.57
N LEU A 141 -12.47 14.79 -3.38
CA LEU A 141 -13.54 15.77 -3.16
C LEU A 141 -13.07 17.23 -3.29
N GLY A 142 -11.77 17.46 -3.57
CA GLY A 142 -11.21 18.82 -3.65
C GLY A 142 -11.16 19.56 -2.30
N VAL A 143 -11.25 18.82 -1.19
CA VAL A 143 -11.13 19.37 0.16
C VAL A 143 -9.64 19.35 0.51
N ALA A 144 -8.97 20.46 0.21
CA ALA A 144 -7.59 20.74 0.64
C ALA A 144 -7.61 21.62 1.89
#